data_AF-A0A7W5FQE4-F1
#
_entry.id   AF-A0A7W5FQE4-F1
#
_cell.length_a   1.000
_cell.length_b   1.000
_cell.length_c   1.000
_cell.angle_alpha   90.00
_cell.angle_beta   90.00
_cell.angle_gamma   90.00
#
_symmetry.space_group_name_H-M   'P 1'
#
loop_
_entity.id
_entity.type
_entity.pdbx_description
1 polymer ?
#
loop_
_entity_poly.entity_id
_entity_poly.type
_entity_poly.pdbx_seq_one_letter_code
_entity_poly.pdbx_strand_id
1 'polypeptide(L)'
;MAKDCDALKLFERKLKFRELPLPSLTLATMGISVSIVTALLLPGKIYAYITTAAGSMQMYNWGFIIVSALKVLQLKAKDKMFSTIGLALLLAAVIGVVLESNIWWGFFISLALSGIIAIVTLVMQKKIWNKEHAKKQA
;
A
#
# COMPACT_ATOMS: atom_id res chain seq x y z
N MET A 1 -2.11 13.69 -2.85
CA MET A 1 -1.78 12.62 -3.82
C MET A 1 -1.92 13.13 -5.27
N ALA A 2 -3.12 13.30 -5.84
CA ALA A 2 -3.26 13.65 -7.27
C ALA A 2 -3.07 15.15 -7.63
N LYS A 3 -2.92 16.05 -6.65
CA LYS A 3 -2.78 17.51 -6.89
C LYS A 3 -1.30 17.96 -6.88
N ASP A 4 -0.38 17.06 -6.49
CA ASP A 4 1.05 17.34 -6.29
C ASP A 4 1.98 16.66 -7.33
N CYS A 5 1.45 16.29 -8.52
CA CYS A 5 2.18 15.53 -9.56
C CYS A 5 2.73 14.15 -9.12
N ASP A 6 2.24 13.62 -8.00
CA ASP A 6 2.72 12.35 -7.42
C ASP A 6 2.02 11.10 -7.99
N ALA A 7 1.07 11.28 -8.92
CA ALA A 7 0.24 10.22 -9.49
C ALA A 7 0.42 10.11 -11.01
N LEU A 8 0.24 8.91 -11.57
CA LEU A 8 0.28 8.67 -13.02
C LEU A 8 -0.76 9.57 -13.70
N LYS A 9 -0.43 10.22 -14.82
CA LYS A 9 -1.33 11.14 -15.58
C LYS A 9 -2.73 10.56 -15.87
N LEU A 10 -2.85 9.23 -15.90
CA LEU A 10 -4.12 8.51 -15.98
C LEU A 10 -5.08 8.83 -14.84
N PHE A 11 -4.61 9.12 -13.62
CA PHE A 11 -5.41 9.48 -12.44
C PHE A 11 -5.72 10.98 -12.33
N GLU A 12 -5.12 11.83 -13.17
CA GLU A 12 -5.36 13.29 -13.18
C GLU A 12 -6.66 13.69 -13.92
N ARG A 13 -7.30 12.74 -14.62
CA ARG A 13 -8.58 12.99 -15.29
C ARG A 13 -9.70 13.25 -14.27
N LYS A 14 -9.99 14.54 -14.06
CA LYS A 14 -11.10 15.03 -13.23
C LYS A 14 -12.32 15.38 -14.09
N LEU A 15 -13.53 15.19 -13.54
CA LEU A 15 -14.78 15.73 -14.10
C LEU A 15 -14.93 17.21 -13.70
N LYS A 16 -15.48 18.04 -14.60
CA LYS A 16 -15.69 19.49 -14.36
C LYS A 16 -16.71 19.81 -13.24
N PHE A 17 -17.53 18.85 -12.82
CA PHE A 17 -18.68 19.09 -11.93
C PHE A 17 -18.38 18.98 -10.43
N ARG A 18 -17.28 18.29 -10.08
CA ARG A 18 -16.72 18.14 -8.74
C ARG A 18 -15.31 17.60 -8.98
N GLU A 19 -14.27 18.06 -8.29
CA GLU A 19 -12.86 17.62 -8.49
C GLU A 19 -12.61 16.12 -8.17
N LEU A 20 -13.48 15.22 -8.61
CA LEU A 20 -13.45 13.79 -8.40
C LEU A 20 -12.59 13.16 -9.51
N PRO A 21 -11.48 12.50 -9.14
CA PRO A 21 -10.72 11.69 -10.07
C PRO A 21 -11.51 10.42 -10.38
N LEU A 22 -12.19 10.43 -11.53
CA LEU A 22 -12.92 9.29 -12.11
C LEU A 22 -12.12 7.97 -12.04
N PRO A 23 -10.84 7.94 -12.45
CA PRO A 23 -10.04 6.71 -12.50
C PRO A 23 -9.88 6.04 -11.14
N SER A 24 -9.65 6.81 -10.08
CA SER A 24 -9.55 6.26 -8.71
C SER A 24 -10.89 5.80 -8.16
N LEU A 25 -11.98 6.49 -8.51
CA LEU A 25 -13.31 6.08 -8.09
C LEU A 25 -13.69 4.75 -8.74
N THR A 26 -13.49 4.62 -10.05
CA THR A 26 -13.75 3.37 -10.78
C THR A 26 -12.87 2.23 -10.28
N LEU A 27 -11.60 2.49 -9.96
CA LEU A 27 -10.70 1.49 -9.38
C LEU A 27 -11.18 1.00 -8.01
N ALA A 28 -11.61 1.93 -7.13
CA ALA A 28 -12.17 1.58 -5.82
C ALA A 28 -13.47 0.78 -5.95
N THR A 29 -14.38 1.22 -6.84
CA THR A 29 -15.62 0.49 -7.12
C THR A 29 -15.33 -0.92 -7.63
N MET A 30 -14.40 -1.08 -8.58
CA MET A 30 -13.97 -2.40 -9.05
C MET A 30 -13.42 -3.28 -7.92
N GLY A 31 -12.57 -2.73 -7.04
CA GLY A 31 -12.04 -3.48 -5.90
C GLY A 31 -13.13 -4.03 -4.96
N ILE A 32 -14.15 -3.19 -4.69
CA ILE A 32 -15.30 -3.59 -3.89
C ILE A 32 -16.14 -4.65 -4.64
N SER A 33 -16.42 -4.45 -5.93
CA SER A 33 -17.18 -5.41 -6.73
C SER A 33 -16.49 -6.77 -6.79
N VAL A 34 -15.17 -6.82 -6.98
CA VAL A 34 -14.38 -8.06 -6.96
C VAL A 34 -14.48 -8.72 -5.58
N SER A 35 -14.43 -7.94 -4.49
CA SER A 35 -14.58 -8.48 -3.13
C SER A 35 -15.95 -9.14 -2.92
N ILE A 36 -17.03 -8.52 -3.41
CA ILE A 36 -18.38 -9.06 -3.33
C ILE A 36 -18.52 -10.34 -4.17
N VAL A 37 -18.03 -10.33 -5.42
CA VAL A 37 -18.09 -11.51 -6.31
C VAL A 37 -17.30 -12.68 -5.71
N THR A 38 -16.09 -12.42 -5.20
CA THR A 38 -15.27 -13.47 -4.61
C THR A 38 -15.87 -14.00 -3.30
N ALA A 39 -16.59 -13.15 -2.54
CA ALA A 39 -17.32 -13.57 -1.36
C ALA A 39 -18.45 -14.56 -1.66
N LEU A 40 -19.06 -14.44 -2.85
CA LEU A 40 -20.10 -15.35 -3.33
C LEU A 40 -19.52 -16.69 -3.83
N LEU A 41 -18.32 -16.68 -4.43
CA LEU A 41 -17.68 -17.87 -5.01
C LEU A 41 -17.06 -18.82 -3.97
N LEU A 42 -16.48 -18.30 -2.88
CA LEU A 42 -15.75 -19.07 -1.86
C LEU A 42 -16.28 -18.78 -0.45
N PRO A 43 -17.53 -19.18 -0.14
CA PRO A 43 -18.12 -18.92 1.16
C PRO A 43 -17.30 -19.59 2.29
N GLY A 44 -17.12 -18.87 3.39
CA GLY A 44 -16.43 -19.37 4.60
C GLY A 44 -14.92 -19.13 4.66
N LYS A 45 -14.18 -19.21 3.55
CA LYS A 45 -12.71 -18.98 3.55
C LYS A 45 -12.29 -17.60 3.03
N ILE A 46 -13.14 -16.95 2.24
CA ILE A 46 -12.85 -15.66 1.63
C ILE A 46 -12.62 -14.54 2.65
N TYR A 47 -13.39 -14.51 3.74
CA TYR A 47 -13.25 -13.48 4.77
C TYR A 47 -11.88 -13.58 5.45
N ALA A 48 -11.40 -14.80 5.69
CA ALA A 48 -10.07 -15.05 6.23
C ALA A 48 -8.98 -14.52 5.25
N TYR A 49 -9.09 -14.80 3.96
CA TYR A 49 -8.11 -14.32 2.98
C TYR A 49 -8.10 -12.81 2.79
N ILE A 50 -9.27 -12.18 2.65
CA ILE A 50 -9.38 -10.72 2.45
C ILE A 50 -8.91 -9.98 3.70
N THR A 51 -9.38 -10.38 4.88
CA THR A 51 -9.04 -9.71 6.14
C THR A 51 -7.56 -9.86 6.47
N THR A 52 -6.98 -11.04 6.23
CA THR A 52 -5.54 -11.25 6.39
C THR A 52 -4.74 -10.43 5.38
N ALA A 53 -5.15 -10.40 4.11
CA ALA A 53 -4.47 -9.60 3.11
C ALA A 53 -4.48 -8.11 3.48
N ALA A 54 -5.64 -7.58 3.87
CA ALA A 54 -5.80 -6.19 4.31
C ALA A 54 -4.99 -5.89 5.58
N GLY A 55 -5.00 -6.80 6.55
CA GLY A 55 -4.24 -6.70 7.80
C GLY A 55 -2.73 -6.66 7.56
N SER A 56 -2.20 -7.62 6.78
CA SER A 56 -0.79 -7.65 6.40
C SER A 56 -0.38 -6.41 5.61
N MET A 57 -1.23 -5.96 4.66
CA MET A 57 -0.96 -4.76 3.87
C MET A 57 -0.90 -3.49 4.71
N GLN A 58 -1.76 -3.36 5.72
CA GLN A 58 -1.70 -2.26 6.67
C GLN A 58 -0.42 -2.33 7.53
N MET A 59 -0.05 -3.51 8.03
CA MET A 59 1.22 -3.70 8.76
C MET A 59 2.45 -3.27 7.95
N TYR A 60 2.48 -3.58 6.64
CA TYR A 60 3.55 -3.11 5.76
C TYR A 60 3.60 -1.59 5.67
N ASN A 61 2.44 -0.94 5.56
CA ASN A 61 2.34 0.51 5.52
C ASN A 61 2.91 1.14 6.80
N TRP A 62 2.48 0.67 7.97
CA TRP A 62 3.01 1.14 9.25
C TRP A 62 4.51 0.86 9.41
N GLY A 63 4.97 -0.31 8.98
CA GLY A 63 6.40 -0.64 8.96
C GLY A 63 7.20 0.35 8.10
N PHE A 64 6.70 0.69 6.91
CA PHE A 64 7.34 1.65 6.02
C PHE A 64 7.37 3.06 6.61
N ILE A 65 6.27 3.50 7.24
CA ILE A 65 6.21 4.80 7.93
C ILE A 65 7.27 4.85 9.05
N ILE A 66 7.39 3.81 9.87
CA ILE A 66 8.38 3.75 10.95
C ILE A 66 9.82 3.79 10.39
N VAL A 67 10.12 2.98 9.38
CA VAL A 67 11.44 2.96 8.73
C VAL A 67 11.76 4.32 8.10
N SER A 68 10.79 4.96 7.44
CA SER A 68 10.93 6.29 6.88
C SER A 68 11.17 7.35 7.96
N ALA A 69 10.43 7.29 9.08
CA ALA A 69 10.60 8.19 10.20
C ALA A 69 12.00 8.06 10.84
N LEU A 70 12.50 6.82 11.00
CA LEU A 70 13.85 6.55 11.50
C LEU A 70 14.95 7.11 10.58
N LYS A 71 14.69 7.20 9.28
CA LYS A 71 15.64 7.69 8.27
C LYS A 71 15.59 9.21 8.08
N VAL A 72 14.40 9.80 8.11
CA VAL A 72 14.17 11.20 7.74
C VAL A 72 14.16 12.12 8.96
N LEU A 73 13.64 11.66 10.10
CA LEU A 73 13.39 12.50 11.26
C LEU A 73 14.51 12.36 12.30
N GLN A 74 14.87 13.46 12.96
CA GLN A 74 15.78 13.43 14.10
C GLN A 74 15.04 12.94 15.35
N LEU A 75 15.06 11.63 15.57
CA LEU A 75 14.39 10.98 16.68
C LEU A 75 15.25 10.99 17.95
N LYS A 76 14.61 11.21 19.10
CA LYS A 76 15.27 11.01 20.40
C LYS A 76 15.50 9.51 20.64
N ALA A 77 16.44 9.18 21.53
CA ALA A 77 16.80 7.79 21.82
C ALA A 77 15.60 6.93 22.26
N LYS A 78 14.65 7.50 23.03
CA LYS A 78 13.42 6.81 23.43
C LYS A 78 12.51 6.49 22.23
N ASP A 79 12.31 7.46 21.33
CA ASP A 79 11.46 7.28 20.15
C ASP A 79 12.05 6.24 19.18
N LYS A 80 13.38 6.21 19.07
CA LYS A 80 14.09 5.18 18.29
C LYS A 80 13.91 3.78 18.89
N MET A 81 13.92 3.65 20.22
CA MET A 81 13.67 2.37 20.90
C MET A 81 12.23 1.88 20.65
N PHE A 82 11.22 2.73 20.86
CA PHE A 82 9.83 2.38 20.59
C PHE A 82 9.57 2.06 19.11
N SER A 83 10.20 2.80 18.19
CA SER A 83 10.13 2.51 16.76
C SER A 83 10.72 1.14 16.42
N THR A 84 11.85 0.79 17.03
CA THR A 84 12.51 -0.51 16.80
C THR A 84 11.68 -1.66 17.37
N ILE A 85 11.11 -1.50 18.57
CA ILE A 85 10.22 -2.50 19.18
C ILE A 85 8.94 -2.66 18.34
N GLY A 86 8.32 -1.55 17.93
CA GLY A 86 7.13 -1.57 17.08
C GLY A 86 7.41 -2.28 15.75
N LEU A 87 8.55 -2.00 15.12
CA LEU A 87 8.97 -2.68 13.90
C LEU A 87 9.18 -4.19 14.12
N ALA A 88 9.84 -4.57 15.21
CA ALA A 88 10.03 -5.98 15.57
C ALA A 88 8.71 -6.71 15.79
N LEU A 89 7.73 -6.05 16.44
CA LEU A 89 6.41 -6.62 16.69
C LEU A 89 5.60 -6.78 15.40
N LEU A 90 5.67 -5.80 14.48
CA LEU A 90 5.06 -5.90 13.16
C LEU A 90 5.66 -7.09 12.37
N LEU A 91 6.98 -7.25 12.41
CA LEU A 91 7.65 -8.39 11.76
C LEU A 91 7.22 -9.72 12.38
N ALA A 92 7.15 -9.81 13.71
CA ALA A 92 6.68 -11.01 14.40
C ALA A 92 5.23 -11.37 14.02
N ALA A 93 4.35 -10.38 13.93
CA ALA A 93 2.96 -10.60 13.51
C ALA A 93 2.88 -11.12 12.07
N VAL A 94 3.65 -10.53 11.15
CA VAL A 94 3.70 -10.98 9.75
C VAL A 94 4.26 -12.41 9.66
N ILE A 95 5.31 -12.73 10.40
CA ILE A 95 5.86 -14.10 10.47
C ILE A 95 4.82 -15.08 11.01
N GLY A 96 4.05 -14.69 12.04
CA GLY A 96 2.96 -15.50 12.58
C GLY A 96 1.90 -15.85 11.53
N VAL A 97 1.52 -14.90 10.66
CA VAL A 97 0.61 -15.16 9.54
C VAL A 97 1.21 -16.18 8.57
N VAL A 98 2.52 -16.12 8.33
CA VAL A 98 3.29 -17.06 7.49
C VAL A 98 3.57 -18.38 8.21
N LEU A 99 3.08 -18.66 9.41
CA LEU A 99 3.17 -19.99 10.02
C LEU A 99 1.82 -20.72 10.01
N GLU A 100 0.72 -19.98 9.78
CA GLU A 100 -0.63 -20.52 9.82
C GLU A 100 -1.09 -21.00 8.42
N SER A 101 -0.99 -22.32 8.16
CA SER A 101 -1.30 -22.94 6.86
C SER A 101 -2.69 -22.63 6.30
N ASN A 102 -3.68 -22.31 7.13
CA ASN A 102 -5.04 -22.03 6.67
C ASN A 102 -5.18 -20.63 6.02
N ILE A 103 -4.21 -19.73 6.20
CA ILE A 103 -4.35 -18.31 5.84
C ILE A 103 -3.23 -17.78 4.92
N TRP A 104 -2.26 -18.62 4.56
CA TRP A 104 -1.14 -18.22 3.69
C TRP A 104 -1.57 -17.61 2.35
N TRP A 105 -2.70 -18.06 1.78
CA TRP A 105 -3.21 -17.46 0.53
C TRP A 105 -3.50 -15.96 0.68
N GLY A 106 -4.01 -15.51 1.84
CA GLY A 106 -4.21 -14.08 2.12
C GLY A 106 -2.89 -13.30 2.18
N PHE A 107 -1.85 -13.89 2.78
CA PHE A 107 -0.51 -13.30 2.82
C PHE A 107 0.08 -13.14 1.40
N PHE A 108 0.02 -14.18 0.56
CA PHE A 108 0.52 -14.10 -0.83
C PHE A 108 -0.22 -13.05 -1.67
N ILE A 109 -1.54 -12.90 -1.50
CA ILE A 109 -2.32 -11.85 -2.16
C ILE A 109 -1.81 -10.46 -1.76
N SER A 110 -1.53 -10.24 -0.47
CA SER A 110 -1.00 -8.95 0.00
C SER A 110 0.38 -8.65 -0.58
N LEU A 111 1.25 -9.66 -0.70
CA LEU A 111 2.57 -9.55 -1.33
C LEU A 111 2.47 -9.20 -2.82
N ALA A 112 1.55 -9.83 -3.55
CA ALA A 112 1.32 -9.53 -4.96
C ALA A 112 0.86 -8.08 -5.16
N LEU A 113 -0.10 -7.61 -4.36
CA LEU A 113 -0.58 -6.21 -4.39
C LEU A 113 0.53 -5.23 -4.04
N SER A 114 1.29 -5.50 -2.98
CA SER A 114 2.45 -4.68 -2.58
C SER A 114 3.52 -4.65 -3.67
N GLY A 115 3.77 -5.78 -4.34
CA GLY A 115 4.66 -5.87 -5.49
C GLY A 115 4.22 -5.01 -6.67
N ILE A 116 2.93 -5.01 -7.00
CA ILE A 116 2.38 -4.13 -8.04
C ILE A 116 2.60 -2.66 -7.67
N ILE A 117 2.31 -2.27 -6.42
CA ILE A 117 2.53 -0.90 -5.93
C ILE A 117 4.01 -0.53 -6.01
N ALA A 118 4.91 -1.41 -5.58
CA ALA A 118 6.35 -1.19 -5.66
C ALA A 118 6.82 -1.01 -7.11
N ILE A 119 6.36 -1.85 -8.05
CA ILE A 119 6.69 -1.74 -9.47
C ILE A 119 6.20 -0.40 -10.03
N VAL A 120 4.94 -0.04 -9.79
CA VAL A 120 4.37 1.24 -10.26
C VAL A 120 5.17 2.40 -9.67
N THR A 121 5.49 2.35 -8.38
CA THR A 121 6.28 3.39 -7.69
C THR A 121 7.68 3.51 -8.29
N LEU A 122 8.38 2.39 -8.57
CA LEU A 122 9.70 2.39 -9.20
C LEU A 122 9.67 2.93 -10.64
N VAL A 123 8.64 2.57 -11.41
CA VAL A 123 8.44 3.10 -12.77
C VAL A 123 8.20 4.60 -12.72
N MET A 124 7.37 5.08 -11.79
CA MET A 124 7.11 6.52 -11.61
C MET A 124 8.35 7.28 -11.13
N GLN A 125 9.09 6.73 -10.16
CA GLN A 125 10.34 7.31 -9.66
C GLN A 125 11.37 7.45 -10.79
N LYS A 126 11.57 6.41 -11.61
CA LYS A 126 12.55 6.42 -12.70
C LYS A 126 12.10 7.28 -13.90
N LYS A 127 10.82 7.27 -14.26
CA LYS A 127 10.33 7.85 -15.53
C LYS A 127 9.78 9.27 -15.39
N ILE A 128 9.20 9.62 -14.24
CA ILE A 128 8.49 10.89 -14.01
C ILE A 128 9.26 11.74 -13.00
N TRP A 129 9.54 11.20 -11.81
CA TRP A 129 10.14 11.99 -10.72
C TRP A 129 11.58 12.42 -11.02
N ASN A 130 12.40 11.56 -11.62
CA ASN A 130 13.80 11.90 -11.93
C ASN A 130 13.96 12.91 -13.08
N LYS A 131 12.92 13.14 -13.90
CA LYS A 131 12.91 14.17 -14.96
C LYS A 131 12.43 15.53 -14.46
N GLU A 132 11.57 15.56 -13.43
CA GLU A 132 11.06 16.78 -12.82
C GLU A 132 12.12 17.49 -11.97
N HIS A 133 12.98 16.76 -11.24
CA HIS A 133 14.08 17.36 -10.49
C HIS A 133 15.11 18.07 -11.38
N ALA A 134 15.32 17.57 -12.61
CA ALA A 134 16.19 18.22 -13.59
C ALA A 134 15.55 19.49 -14.22
N LYS A 135 14.21 19.61 -14.20
CA LYS A 135 13.48 20.75 -14.78
C LYS A 135 13.17 21.86 -13.78
N LYS A 136 13.21 21.56 -12.47
CA LYS A 136 13.11 22.58 -11.40
C LYS A 136 14.42 23.31 -11.11
N GLN A 137 15.54 22.89 -11.72
CA GLN A 137 16.87 23.49 -11.56
C GLN A 137 17.36 24.24 -12.82
N ALA A 138 16.55 24.31 -13.88
CA ALA A 138 16.80 25.08 -15.10
C ALA A 138 15.75 26.19 -15.24
#